data_AF-A0A8R2BA86-F1
#
_entry.id   AF-A0A8R2BA86-F1
#
_cell.length_a   1.000
_cell.length_b   1.000
_cell.length_c   1.000
_cell.angle_alpha   90.00
_cell.angle_beta   90.00
_cell.angle_gamma   90.00
#
_symmetry.space_group_name_H-M   'P 1'
#
loop_
_entity.id
_entity.type
_entity.pdbx_description
1 polymer ?
#
loop_
_entity_poly.entity_id
_entity_poly.type
_entity_poly.pdbx_seq_one_letter_code
_entity_poly.pdbx_strand_id
1 'polypeptide(L)'
;MAFDAAPSLSGKPKAVIVDLDETMIDNSAYSAWQAKNGQPFSGKTWSAWTQARQATAVPGAVEFANYVNSHGGTLFYVSNRDQKDYAATVDNLNKLGFSGVSDKTVRLSTGNSNKQARFDAIKNAGYNVVLYVGDNLNDFGGATWHQGNAQRQQFVSLNHQHFGTQFIVLPNPLYGDWESGMAENYNKLTPEQQLQVREERMKAWNGK
;
A
#
# COMPACT_ATOMS: atom_id res chain seq x y z
N MET A 1 -20.39 1.94 -7.42
CA MET A 1 -18.97 1.59 -7.21
C MET A 1 -18.84 0.15 -6.71
N ALA A 2 -17.65 -0.46 -6.79
CA ALA A 2 -17.42 -1.83 -6.30
C ALA A 2 -17.86 -2.01 -4.82
N PHE A 3 -17.64 -0.99 -3.98
CA PHE A 3 -18.13 -0.95 -2.60
C PHE A 3 -19.65 -1.11 -2.46
N ASP A 4 -20.43 -0.44 -3.31
CA ASP A 4 -21.90 -0.52 -3.27
C ASP A 4 -22.37 -1.91 -3.70
N ALA A 5 -21.74 -2.46 -4.75
CA ALA A 5 -22.07 -3.77 -5.31
C ALA A 5 -21.66 -4.96 -4.43
N ALA A 6 -20.73 -4.78 -3.50
CA ALA A 6 -20.28 -5.86 -2.64
C ALA A 6 -21.39 -6.30 -1.66
N PRO A 7 -21.68 -7.60 -1.53
CA PRO A 7 -22.69 -8.08 -0.59
C PRO A 7 -22.22 -7.89 0.85
N SER A 8 -23.13 -7.52 1.75
CA SER A 8 -22.86 -7.60 3.19
C SER A 8 -23.14 -9.02 3.68
N LEU A 9 -22.16 -9.66 4.30
CA LEU A 9 -22.35 -10.96 4.94
C LEU A 9 -23.08 -10.77 6.28
N SER A 10 -24.33 -11.23 6.35
CA SER A 10 -25.11 -11.47 7.58
C SER A 10 -24.97 -10.40 8.68
N GLY A 11 -25.43 -9.18 8.42
CA GLY A 11 -25.55 -8.12 9.43
C GLY A 11 -24.23 -7.53 9.94
N LYS A 12 -23.08 -7.93 9.36
CA LYS A 12 -21.78 -7.36 9.71
C LYS A 12 -21.57 -6.01 9.03
N PRO A 13 -20.91 -5.04 9.69
CA PRO A 13 -20.55 -3.77 9.05
C PRO A 13 -19.55 -4.00 7.90
N LYS A 14 -19.78 -3.35 6.75
CA LYS A 14 -18.84 -3.37 5.62
C LYS A 14 -17.55 -2.64 6.00
N ALA A 15 -16.42 -3.23 5.66
CA ALA A 15 -15.12 -2.59 5.78
C ALA A 15 -14.39 -2.53 4.45
N VAL A 16 -13.67 -1.43 4.23
CA VAL A 16 -12.69 -1.30 3.16
C VAL A 16 -11.32 -1.17 3.81
N ILE A 17 -10.36 -1.97 3.35
CA ILE A 17 -8.97 -1.85 3.77
C ILE A 17 -8.21 -1.15 2.67
N VAL A 18 -7.44 -0.13 3.02
CA VAL A 18 -6.58 0.60 2.08
C VAL A 18 -5.15 0.65 2.63
N ASP A 19 -4.15 0.56 1.77
CA ASP A 19 -2.83 1.08 2.10
C ASP A 19 -2.82 2.62 2.15
N LEU A 20 -1.75 3.23 2.67
CA LEU A 20 -1.57 4.68 2.63
C LEU A 20 -0.64 5.12 1.50
N ASP A 21 0.61 4.68 1.50
CA ASP A 21 1.66 5.31 0.71
C ASP A 21 1.52 4.88 -0.76
N GLU A 22 1.45 5.84 -1.69
CA GLU A 22 1.18 5.61 -3.13
C GLU A 22 -0.21 5.01 -3.43
N THR A 23 -1.07 4.88 -2.41
CA THR A 23 -2.46 4.42 -2.53
C THR A 23 -3.46 5.52 -2.19
N MET A 24 -3.37 6.09 -0.99
CA MET A 24 -4.24 7.16 -0.51
C MET A 24 -3.51 8.50 -0.41
N ILE A 25 -2.21 8.46 -0.12
CA ILE A 25 -1.34 9.63 -0.04
C ILE A 25 -0.12 9.46 -0.95
N ASP A 26 0.27 10.56 -1.57
CA ASP A 26 1.35 10.66 -2.54
C ASP A 26 2.62 11.16 -1.84
N ASN A 27 3.67 10.34 -1.91
CA ASN A 27 4.99 10.59 -1.36
C ASN A 27 6.04 10.80 -2.45
N SER A 28 5.64 11.00 -3.72
CA SER A 28 6.55 11.20 -4.85
C SER A 28 7.56 12.33 -4.64
N ALA A 29 7.23 13.34 -3.82
CA ALA A 29 8.16 14.39 -3.41
C ALA A 29 9.38 13.85 -2.65
N TYR A 30 9.22 12.79 -1.84
CA TYR A 30 10.34 12.09 -1.20
C TYR A 30 11.23 11.40 -2.25
N SER A 31 10.64 10.69 -3.21
CA SER A 31 11.40 10.08 -4.31
C SER A 31 12.11 11.12 -5.18
N ALA A 32 11.50 12.28 -5.42
CA ALA A 32 12.15 13.39 -6.10
C ALA A 32 13.32 13.96 -5.30
N TRP A 33 13.21 14.05 -3.97
CA TRP A 33 14.33 14.41 -3.10
C TRP A 33 15.45 13.37 -3.18
N GLN A 34 15.14 12.08 -3.15
CA GLN A 34 16.13 11.01 -3.31
C GLN A 34 16.90 11.16 -4.62
N ALA A 35 16.19 11.33 -5.74
CA ALA A 35 16.78 11.49 -7.06
C ALA A 35 17.69 12.73 -7.16
N LYS A 36 17.24 13.88 -6.63
CA LYS A 36 18.02 15.14 -6.64
C LYS A 36 19.28 15.08 -5.77
N ASN A 37 19.30 14.24 -4.75
CA ASN A 37 20.40 14.17 -3.78
C ASN A 37 21.22 12.88 -3.85
N GLY A 38 20.91 11.99 -4.81
CA GLY A 38 21.57 10.70 -4.95
C GLY A 38 21.46 9.81 -3.70
N GLN A 39 20.33 9.89 -2.98
CA GLN A 39 20.16 9.20 -1.70
C GLN A 39 19.33 7.91 -1.87
N PRO A 40 19.82 6.74 -1.42
CA PRO A 40 19.00 5.54 -1.35
C PRO A 40 17.90 5.70 -0.30
N PHE A 41 16.94 4.77 -0.27
CA PHE A 41 15.95 4.75 0.80
C PHE A 41 16.62 4.49 2.16
N SER A 42 16.19 5.22 3.19
CA SER A 42 16.51 4.89 4.57
C SER A 42 15.31 5.17 5.47
N GLY A 43 15.11 4.34 6.50
CA GLY A 43 14.03 4.57 7.47
C GLY A 43 14.18 5.90 8.22
N LYS A 44 15.40 6.42 8.37
CA LYS A 44 15.67 7.71 9.04
C LYS A 44 15.15 8.88 8.20
N THR A 45 15.50 8.92 6.91
CA THR A 45 15.05 9.99 6.00
C THR A 45 13.56 9.88 5.71
N TRP A 46 13.02 8.66 5.66
CA TRP A 46 11.59 8.43 5.52
C TRP A 46 10.77 8.91 6.72
N SER A 47 11.24 8.63 7.94
CA SER A 47 10.60 9.17 9.15
C SER A 47 10.66 10.70 9.15
N ALA A 48 11.79 11.31 8.77
CA ALA A 48 11.88 12.76 8.62
C ALA A 48 10.88 13.33 7.59
N TRP A 49 10.68 12.65 6.45
CA TRP A 49 9.65 12.99 5.47
C TRP A 49 8.24 12.90 6.05
N THR A 50 7.94 11.83 6.77
CA THR A 50 6.63 11.66 7.42
C THR A 50 6.36 12.78 8.43
N GLN A 51 7.36 13.13 9.25
CA GLN A 51 7.28 14.22 10.22
C GLN A 51 7.08 15.59 9.56
N ALA A 52 7.52 15.77 8.31
CA ALA A 52 7.31 17.01 7.57
C ALA A 52 5.82 17.27 7.24
N ARG A 53 4.96 16.23 7.24
CA ARG A 53 3.51 16.33 6.97
C ARG A 53 3.20 17.01 5.62
N GLN A 54 3.96 16.65 4.61
CA GLN A 54 3.91 17.23 3.26
C GLN A 54 3.37 16.28 2.20
N ALA A 55 2.98 15.06 2.56
CA ALA A 55 2.35 14.15 1.61
C ALA A 55 1.02 14.74 1.13
N THR A 56 0.75 14.62 -0.17
CA THR A 56 -0.48 15.07 -0.80
C THR A 56 -1.47 13.91 -0.91
N ALA A 57 -2.73 14.17 -1.26
CA ALA A 57 -3.69 13.10 -1.51
C ALA A 57 -3.49 12.52 -2.92
N VAL A 58 -3.59 11.20 -3.06
CA VAL A 58 -3.75 10.56 -4.37
C VAL A 58 -5.10 11.01 -4.95
N PRO A 59 -5.20 11.38 -6.23
CA PRO A 59 -6.46 11.84 -6.82
C PRO A 59 -7.62 10.85 -6.62
N GLY A 60 -8.76 11.34 -6.12
CA GLY A 60 -9.94 10.52 -5.83
C GLY A 60 -9.92 9.79 -4.48
N ALA A 61 -8.78 9.74 -3.77
CA ALA A 61 -8.66 8.99 -2.52
C ALA A 61 -9.49 9.60 -1.38
N VAL A 62 -9.48 10.93 -1.26
CA VAL A 62 -10.24 11.65 -0.22
C VAL A 62 -11.74 11.48 -0.45
N GLU A 63 -12.20 11.66 -1.69
CA GLU A 63 -13.61 11.45 -2.05
C GLU A 63 -14.04 10.01 -1.79
N PHE A 64 -13.22 9.03 -2.17
CA PHE A 64 -13.50 7.62 -1.93
C PHE A 64 -13.61 7.31 -0.43
N ALA A 65 -12.65 7.77 0.38
CA ALA A 65 -12.67 7.53 1.82
C ALA A 65 -13.91 8.12 2.49
N ASN A 66 -14.24 9.35 2.14
CA ASN A 66 -15.39 10.07 2.67
C ASN A 66 -16.70 9.44 2.21
N TYR A 67 -16.76 8.94 0.97
CA TYR A 67 -17.91 8.19 0.49
C TYR A 67 -18.12 6.90 1.29
N VAL A 68 -17.08 6.07 1.45
CA VAL A 68 -17.20 4.80 2.19
C VAL A 68 -17.72 5.03 3.61
N ASN A 69 -17.14 6.00 4.34
CA ASN A 69 -17.52 6.30 5.71
C ASN A 69 -18.93 6.92 5.84
N SER A 70 -19.42 7.63 4.82
CA SER A 70 -20.77 8.20 4.81
C SER A 70 -21.86 7.24 4.29
N HIS A 71 -21.47 6.13 3.66
CA HIS A 71 -22.40 5.17 3.03
C HIS A 71 -22.41 3.81 3.73
N GLY A 72 -22.32 3.82 5.07
CA GLY A 72 -22.49 2.62 5.90
C GLY A 72 -21.29 1.68 5.92
N GLY A 73 -20.14 2.11 5.41
CA GLY A 73 -18.86 1.41 5.52
C GLY A 73 -17.97 1.98 6.62
N THR A 74 -16.91 1.26 6.94
CA THR A 74 -15.77 1.78 7.71
C THR A 74 -14.50 1.57 6.93
N LEU A 75 -13.77 2.64 6.64
CA LEU A 75 -12.48 2.55 5.99
C LEU A 75 -11.36 2.36 7.05
N PHE A 76 -10.50 1.37 6.81
CA PHE A 76 -9.32 1.08 7.61
C PHE A 76 -8.05 1.35 6.79
N TYR A 77 -7.19 2.22 7.32
CA TYR A 77 -5.88 2.54 6.76
C TYR A 77 -4.84 1.57 7.36
N VAL A 78 -4.40 0.58 6.59
CA VAL A 78 -3.42 -0.43 7.03
C VAL A 78 -2.11 -0.21 6.30
N SER A 79 -1.15 0.43 6.97
CA SER A 79 0.08 0.93 6.37
C SER A 79 1.33 0.39 7.05
N ASN A 80 2.42 0.35 6.29
CA ASN A 80 3.76 0.01 6.78
C ASN A 80 4.58 1.21 7.27
N ARG A 81 3.99 2.42 7.35
CA ARG A 81 4.58 3.49 8.18
C ARG A 81 4.81 2.97 9.60
N ASP A 82 5.87 3.44 10.23
CA ASP A 82 6.27 3.05 11.58
C ASP A 82 5.29 3.66 12.60
N GLN A 83 4.91 2.90 13.64
CA GLN A 83 4.03 3.35 14.71
C GLN A 83 4.56 4.62 15.40
N LYS A 84 5.88 4.85 15.44
CA LYS A 84 6.45 6.10 15.97
C LYS A 84 6.04 7.35 15.16
N ASP A 85 5.70 7.17 13.89
CA ASP A 85 5.30 8.22 12.96
C ASP A 85 3.76 8.40 12.90
N TYR A 86 3.04 7.78 13.84
CA TYR A 86 1.57 7.80 13.89
C TYR A 86 0.98 9.20 13.93
N ALA A 87 1.44 10.05 14.87
CA ALA A 87 0.89 11.39 15.04
C ALA A 87 1.04 12.24 13.78
N ALA A 88 2.21 12.21 13.15
CA ALA A 88 2.45 12.94 11.90
C ALA A 88 1.61 12.41 10.74
N THR A 89 1.40 11.09 10.68
CA THR A 89 0.55 10.47 9.66
C THR A 89 -0.91 10.89 9.82
N VAL A 90 -1.45 10.82 11.04
CA VAL A 90 -2.82 11.26 11.35
C VAL A 90 -3.02 12.74 11.07
N ASP A 91 -2.08 13.60 11.47
CA ASP A 91 -2.13 15.04 11.19
C ASP A 91 -2.18 15.30 9.67
N ASN A 92 -1.35 14.60 8.90
CA ASN A 92 -1.34 14.74 7.45
C ASN A 92 -2.67 14.28 6.83
N LEU A 93 -3.23 13.16 7.27
CA LEU A 93 -4.52 12.67 6.77
C LEU A 93 -5.67 13.64 7.09
N ASN A 94 -5.72 14.13 8.33
CA ASN A 94 -6.73 15.12 8.75
C ASN A 94 -6.61 16.42 7.94
N LYS A 95 -5.38 16.91 7.71
CA LYS A 95 -5.12 18.12 6.89
C LYS A 95 -5.60 17.95 5.44
N LEU A 96 -5.50 16.74 4.89
CA LEU A 96 -5.97 16.43 3.54
C LEU A 96 -7.49 16.20 3.46
N GLY A 97 -8.20 16.16 4.58
CA GLY A 97 -9.66 16.01 4.62
C GLY A 97 -10.16 14.56 4.60
N PHE A 98 -9.32 13.59 4.95
CA PHE A 98 -9.74 12.21 5.16
C PHE A 98 -10.62 12.09 6.40
N SER A 99 -11.83 11.56 6.26
CA SER A 99 -12.71 11.25 7.39
C SER A 99 -12.36 9.91 8.05
N GLY A 100 -12.87 9.72 9.28
CA GLY A 100 -12.77 8.46 9.99
C GLY A 100 -11.33 8.09 10.39
N VAL A 101 -10.42 9.07 10.51
CA VAL A 101 -9.03 8.87 10.94
C VAL A 101 -8.99 8.78 12.48
N SER A 102 -8.59 7.63 13.02
CA SER A 102 -8.58 7.37 14.48
C SER A 102 -7.66 6.20 14.84
N ASP A 103 -7.41 5.98 16.14
CA ASP A 103 -6.67 4.80 16.65
C ASP A 103 -7.30 3.47 16.23
N LYS A 104 -8.62 3.47 15.99
CA LYS A 104 -9.35 2.28 15.55
C LYS A 104 -9.11 1.95 14.08
N THR A 105 -9.01 2.97 13.23
CA THR A 105 -9.04 2.83 11.77
C THR A 105 -7.67 2.95 11.14
N VAL A 106 -6.72 3.62 11.78
CA VAL A 106 -5.32 3.72 11.34
C VAL A 106 -4.49 2.64 12.03
N ARG A 107 -3.99 1.67 11.25
CA ARG A 107 -3.23 0.51 11.71
C ARG A 107 -1.84 0.51 11.08
N LEU A 108 -0.87 1.09 11.79
CA LEU A 108 0.51 1.21 11.35
C LEU A 108 1.35 -0.04 11.70
N SER A 109 2.64 -0.02 11.35
CA SER A 109 3.59 -1.09 11.64
C SER A 109 4.24 -0.98 12.99
N THR A 110 4.21 -2.09 13.72
CA THR A 110 4.93 -2.31 14.99
C THR A 110 6.14 -3.23 14.78
N GLY A 111 6.72 -3.26 13.58
CA GLY A 111 7.94 -4.01 13.26
C GLY A 111 7.77 -5.20 12.31
N ASN A 112 6.56 -5.43 11.76
CA ASN A 112 6.32 -6.44 10.73
C ASN A 112 5.65 -5.80 9.50
N SER A 113 6.25 -5.99 8.33
CA SER A 113 5.73 -5.46 7.07
C SER A 113 4.59 -6.30 6.48
N ASN A 114 4.42 -7.56 6.91
CA ASN A 114 3.30 -8.38 6.51
C ASN A 114 2.00 -7.84 7.16
N LYS A 115 1.00 -7.53 6.34
CA LYS A 115 -0.26 -6.92 6.79
C LYS A 115 -1.32 -7.91 7.26
N GLN A 116 -1.12 -9.22 7.05
CA GLN A 116 -2.14 -10.24 7.30
C GLN A 116 -2.68 -10.19 8.74
N ALA A 117 -1.81 -10.08 9.75
CA ALA A 117 -2.24 -10.01 11.14
C ALA A 117 -3.16 -8.79 11.42
N ARG A 118 -2.90 -7.65 10.77
CA ARG A 118 -3.76 -6.45 10.87
C ARG A 118 -5.08 -6.64 10.15
N PHE A 119 -5.08 -7.31 9.00
CA PHE A 119 -6.31 -7.66 8.28
C PHE A 119 -7.18 -8.62 9.11
N ASP A 120 -6.57 -9.63 9.72
CA ASP A 120 -7.27 -10.60 10.55
C ASP A 120 -7.84 -9.95 11.81
N ALA A 121 -7.11 -9.02 12.44
CA ALA A 121 -7.63 -8.25 13.56
C ALA A 121 -8.91 -7.46 13.21
N ILE A 122 -8.98 -6.87 12.02
CA ILE A 122 -10.19 -6.17 11.53
C ILE A 122 -11.35 -7.14 11.35
N LYS A 123 -11.11 -8.30 10.72
CA LYS A 123 -12.14 -9.34 10.55
C LYS A 123 -12.63 -9.91 11.88
N ASN A 124 -11.71 -10.18 12.81
CA ASN A 124 -12.00 -10.69 14.14
C ASN A 124 -12.77 -9.68 15.01
N ALA A 125 -12.60 -8.38 14.75
CA ALA A 125 -13.43 -7.33 15.34
C ALA A 125 -14.86 -7.26 14.76
N GLY A 126 -15.25 -8.21 13.89
CA GLY A 126 -16.61 -8.37 13.38
C GLY A 126 -16.89 -7.71 12.03
N TYR A 127 -15.87 -7.14 11.38
CA TYR A 127 -16.04 -6.49 10.09
C TYR A 127 -16.05 -7.47 8.92
N ASN A 128 -16.91 -7.18 7.94
CA ASN A 128 -16.88 -7.84 6.64
C ASN A 128 -16.04 -7.01 5.67
N VAL A 129 -14.77 -7.39 5.48
CA VAL A 129 -13.88 -6.70 4.54
C VAL A 129 -14.31 -7.04 3.10
N VAL A 130 -14.83 -6.03 2.39
CA VAL A 130 -15.38 -6.19 1.04
C VAL A 130 -14.40 -5.78 -0.05
N LEU A 131 -13.49 -4.84 0.24
CA LEU A 131 -12.49 -4.33 -0.70
C LEU A 131 -11.13 -4.21 0.00
N TYR A 132 -10.09 -4.45 -0.77
CA TYR A 132 -8.70 -4.08 -0.49
C TYR A 132 -8.20 -3.15 -1.59
N VAL A 133 -7.56 -2.05 -1.21
CA VAL A 133 -7.02 -1.04 -2.14
C VAL A 133 -5.54 -0.84 -1.83
N GLY A 134 -4.69 -0.92 -2.84
CA GLY A 134 -3.24 -0.86 -2.63
C GLY A 134 -2.46 -0.75 -3.93
N ASP A 135 -1.22 -0.31 -3.84
CA ASP A 135 -0.25 -0.31 -4.94
C ASP A 135 0.61 -1.58 -4.97
N ASN A 136 0.56 -2.40 -3.91
CA ASN A 136 1.35 -3.60 -3.76
C ASN A 136 0.46 -4.85 -3.56
N LEU A 137 0.84 -5.99 -4.15
CA LEU A 137 0.10 -7.25 -3.96
C LEU A 137 0.02 -7.71 -2.49
N ASN A 138 0.96 -7.27 -1.65
CA ASN A 138 0.93 -7.54 -0.21
C ASN A 138 -0.20 -6.80 0.53
N ASP A 139 -0.87 -5.86 -0.14
CA ASP A 139 -2.06 -5.14 0.38
C ASP A 139 -3.35 -5.96 0.22
N PHE A 140 -3.29 -7.05 -0.55
CA PHE A 140 -4.41 -7.95 -0.81
C PHE A 140 -4.33 -9.25 0.01
N GLY A 141 -3.29 -9.41 0.81
CA GLY A 141 -3.08 -10.55 1.70
C GLY A 141 -1.62 -11.00 1.79
N GLY A 142 -1.34 -11.94 2.69
CA GLY A 142 0.03 -12.42 2.94
C GLY A 142 0.63 -13.36 1.88
N ALA A 143 -0.14 -13.78 0.88
CA ALA A 143 0.26 -14.84 -0.07
C ALA A 143 1.47 -14.47 -0.95
N THR A 144 1.69 -13.18 -1.21
CA THR A 144 2.79 -12.70 -2.07
C THR A 144 3.97 -12.12 -1.30
N TRP A 145 3.94 -12.24 0.04
CA TRP A 145 4.98 -11.70 0.92
C TRP A 145 6.27 -12.51 0.78
N HIS A 146 7.38 -11.81 0.55
CA HIS A 146 8.70 -12.38 0.22
C HIS A 146 8.74 -13.34 -0.98
N GLN A 147 7.76 -13.24 -1.90
CA GLN A 147 7.76 -14.02 -3.13
C GLN A 147 8.47 -13.30 -4.28
N GLY A 148 9.14 -14.05 -5.15
CA GLY A 148 9.72 -13.53 -6.39
C GLY A 148 8.66 -13.09 -7.40
N ASN A 149 9.06 -12.29 -8.39
CA ASN A 149 8.13 -11.70 -9.35
C ASN A 149 7.35 -12.72 -10.19
N ALA A 150 7.92 -13.89 -10.47
CA ALA A 150 7.21 -14.95 -11.18
C ALA A 150 6.01 -15.49 -10.38
N GLN A 151 6.20 -15.74 -9.08
CA GLN A 151 5.14 -16.18 -8.17
C GLN A 151 4.10 -15.07 -7.94
N ARG A 152 4.56 -13.82 -7.84
CA ARG A 152 3.68 -12.64 -7.76
C ARG A 152 2.78 -12.51 -9.00
N GLN A 153 3.34 -12.70 -10.19
CA GLN A 153 2.58 -12.73 -11.45
C GLN A 153 1.61 -13.92 -11.49
N GLN A 154 2.02 -15.10 -11.03
CA GLN A 154 1.14 -16.27 -10.94
C GLN A 154 -0.05 -16.02 -10.00
N PHE A 155 0.16 -15.37 -8.86
CA PHE A 155 -0.92 -14.95 -7.96
C PHE A 155 -1.93 -14.06 -8.70
N VAL A 156 -1.46 -13.07 -9.47
CA VAL A 156 -2.36 -12.21 -10.27
C VAL A 156 -3.16 -13.04 -11.26
N SER A 157 -2.52 -13.93 -12.03
CA SER A 157 -3.21 -14.78 -13.00
C SER A 157 -4.29 -15.67 -12.36
N LEU A 158 -4.00 -16.28 -11.21
CA LEU A 158 -4.93 -17.13 -10.48
C LEU A 158 -6.10 -16.34 -9.88
N ASN A 159 -5.90 -15.06 -9.56
CA ASN A 159 -6.89 -14.21 -8.89
C ASN A 159 -7.45 -13.10 -9.80
N HIS A 160 -7.26 -13.18 -11.12
CA HIS A 160 -7.56 -12.09 -12.07
C HIS A 160 -9.00 -11.53 -11.94
N GLN A 161 -9.97 -12.38 -11.61
CA GLN A 161 -11.38 -12.00 -11.45
C GLN A 161 -11.64 -11.06 -10.25
N HIS A 162 -10.73 -11.04 -9.27
CA HIS A 162 -10.83 -10.19 -8.08
C HIS A 162 -10.32 -8.77 -8.33
N PHE A 163 -9.49 -8.55 -9.36
CA PHE A 163 -8.94 -7.23 -9.65
C PHE A 163 -10.01 -6.31 -10.29
N GLY A 164 -10.14 -5.09 -9.75
CA GLY A 164 -11.20 -4.14 -10.11
C GLY A 164 -12.54 -4.38 -9.42
N THR A 165 -12.68 -5.47 -8.65
CA THR A 165 -13.92 -5.81 -7.91
C THR A 165 -13.70 -5.90 -6.40
N GLN A 166 -12.69 -6.66 -5.97
CA GLN A 166 -12.30 -6.84 -4.57
C GLN A 166 -10.89 -6.31 -4.28
N PHE A 167 -9.98 -6.41 -5.25
CA PHE A 167 -8.63 -5.87 -5.21
C PHE A 167 -8.54 -4.68 -6.17
N ILE A 168 -8.40 -3.48 -5.63
CA ILE A 168 -8.27 -2.25 -6.41
C ILE A 168 -6.80 -1.85 -6.41
N VAL A 169 -6.20 -1.78 -7.60
CA VAL A 169 -4.77 -1.54 -7.79
C VAL A 169 -4.53 -0.09 -8.14
N LEU A 170 -3.57 0.53 -7.45
CA LEU A 170 -3.01 1.83 -7.81
C LEU A 170 -1.61 1.62 -8.42
N PRO A 171 -1.21 2.42 -9.40
CA PRO A 171 0.11 2.29 -10.01
C PRO A 171 1.20 2.93 -9.15
N ASN A 172 2.21 2.15 -8.76
CA ASN A 172 3.44 2.66 -8.15
C ASN A 172 4.68 2.19 -8.95
N PRO A 173 5.19 3.03 -9.88
CA PRO A 173 6.42 2.74 -10.61
C PRO A 173 7.69 3.17 -9.87
N LEU A 174 7.57 3.77 -8.68
CA LEU A 174 8.71 4.35 -7.95
C LEU A 174 9.42 3.30 -7.08
N TYR A 175 8.66 2.45 -6.40
CA TYR A 175 9.18 1.42 -5.50
C TYR A 175 8.12 0.34 -5.22
N GLY A 176 8.49 -0.71 -4.50
CA GLY A 176 7.56 -1.72 -3.97
C GLY A 176 8.16 -3.12 -3.90
N ASP A 177 7.39 -4.11 -3.43
CA ASP A 177 7.91 -5.48 -3.33
C ASP A 177 8.17 -6.12 -4.71
N TRP A 178 7.65 -5.55 -5.80
CA TRP A 178 8.04 -5.93 -7.17
C TRP A 178 9.52 -5.64 -7.46
N GLU A 179 10.12 -4.67 -6.77
CA GLU A 179 11.55 -4.39 -6.84
C GLU A 179 12.33 -5.51 -6.12
N SER A 180 11.95 -5.79 -4.87
CA SER A 180 12.59 -6.87 -4.10
C SER A 180 12.40 -8.26 -4.71
N GLY A 181 11.31 -8.46 -5.46
CA GLY A 181 10.99 -9.70 -6.16
C GLY A 181 11.84 -9.96 -7.41
N MET A 182 12.75 -9.05 -7.80
CA MET A 182 13.65 -9.23 -8.95
C MET A 182 14.75 -10.27 -8.71
N ALA A 183 15.19 -10.44 -7.45
CA ALA A 183 16.23 -11.38 -7.06
C ALA A 183 16.11 -11.78 -5.59
N GLU A 184 16.67 -12.93 -5.22
CA GLU A 184 16.76 -13.33 -3.81
C GLU A 184 17.63 -12.32 -3.05
N ASN A 185 17.20 -11.93 -1.84
CA ASN A 185 17.90 -10.96 -0.99
C ASN A 185 18.17 -9.59 -1.65
N TYR A 186 17.38 -9.18 -2.66
CA TYR A 186 17.58 -7.93 -3.42
C TYR A 186 17.86 -6.69 -2.55
N ASN A 187 17.11 -6.53 -1.45
CA ASN A 187 17.26 -5.37 -0.55
C ASN A 187 18.57 -5.36 0.26
N LYS A 188 19.35 -6.46 0.24
CA LYS A 188 20.67 -6.57 0.87
C LYS A 188 21.83 -6.31 -0.11
N LEU A 189 21.53 -6.18 -1.40
CA LEU A 189 22.51 -5.90 -2.44
C LEU A 189 23.01 -4.45 -2.33
N THR A 190 24.24 -4.19 -2.81
CA THR A 190 24.73 -2.82 -2.98
C THR A 190 23.97 -2.11 -4.10
N PRO A 191 23.97 -0.76 -4.17
CA PRO A 191 23.35 -0.03 -5.27
C PRO A 191 23.81 -0.50 -6.67
N GLU A 192 25.10 -0.82 -6.83
CA GLU A 192 25.66 -1.31 -8.08
C GLU A 192 25.12 -2.69 -8.46
N GLN A 193 25.01 -3.59 -7.47
CA GLN A 193 24.41 -4.91 -7.68
C GLN A 193 22.91 -4.82 -7.98
N GLN A 194 22.19 -3.90 -7.35
CA GLN A 194 20.78 -3.63 -7.65
C GLN A 194 20.59 -3.12 -9.07
N LEU A 195 21.48 -2.25 -9.57
CA LEU A 195 21.49 -1.79 -10.95
C LEU A 195 21.74 -2.95 -11.92
N GLN A 196 22.74 -3.79 -11.65
CA GLN A 196 23.01 -4.98 -12.48
C GLN A 196 21.79 -5.90 -12.58
N VAL A 197 21.14 -6.20 -11.44
CA VAL A 197 19.91 -7.01 -11.45
C VAL A 197 18.82 -6.35 -12.30
N ARG A 198 18.61 -5.03 -12.18
CA ARG A 198 17.61 -4.33 -12.99
C ARG A 198 17.93 -4.46 -14.49
N GLU A 199 19.19 -4.30 -14.88
CA GLU A 199 19.63 -4.45 -16.27
C GLU A 199 19.39 -5.87 -16.81
N GLU A 200 19.76 -6.91 -16.05
CA GLU A 200 19.58 -8.31 -16.42
C GLU A 200 18.10 -8.72 -16.55
N ARG A 201 17.18 -8.00 -15.89
CA ARG A 201 15.74 -8.25 -15.97
C ARG A 201 15.05 -7.52 -17.12
N MET A 202 15.72 -6.60 -17.80
CA MET A 202 15.16 -5.92 -18.97
C MET A 202 15.01 -6.89 -20.14
N LYS A 203 13.79 -6.99 -20.68
CA LYS A 203 13.52 -7.74 -21.91
C LYS A 203 13.55 -6.76 -23.09
N ALA A 204 14.64 -6.79 -23.86
CA ALA A 204 14.83 -5.93 -25.02
C ALA A 204 14.43 -6.64 -26.31
N TRP A 205 13.73 -5.92 -27.19
CA TRP A 205 13.57 -6.33 -28.59
C TRP A 205 14.95 -6.35 -29.27
N ASN A 206 15.22 -7.36 -30.09
CA ASN A 206 16.52 -7.56 -30.75
C ASN A 206 16.73 -6.65 -31.99
N GLY A 207 15.80 -5.74 -32.27
CA GLY A 207 15.88 -4.81 -33.40
C GLY A 207 15.59 -5.44 -34.76
N LYS A 208 15.01 -6.65 -34.80
CA LYS A 208 14.65 -7.37 -36.02
C LYS A 208 13.23 -7.89 -35.98
#